data_AF-A0AAW6E0D9-F1
#
_entry.id   AF-A0AAW6E0D9-F1
#
_cell.length_a   1.000
_cell.length_b   1.000
_cell.length_c   1.000
_cell.angle_alpha   90.00
_cell.angle_beta   90.00
_cell.angle_gamma   90.00
#
_symmetry.space_group_name_H-M   'P 1'
#
loop_
_entity.id
_entity.type
_entity.pdbx_description
1 polymer ?
#
loop_
_entity_poly.entity_id
_entity_poly.type
_entity_poly.pdbx_seq_one_letter_code
_entity_poly.pdbx_strand_id
1 'polypeptide(L)'
;MPIKIPNDLPAFQTLENENIFVIPDDRAAHQDIRALKIAIVNLMPDKIATETQLLRLLSNTPLHVDIDLIQMSSHMSKNTSLEHMLAFYKNFDEVSDNRYDGLIITGAPVEQMEYEDVDYWDELCRVFEWSKTNVFSTIHICWGAQAGLYYHYGVPKYPLKEKMFGNFKHHIDYPESIILKGFGDVFHCPHSRHTEVRRADIEKVDDLIVVAVSNEAGVHLVSDKTQRQFFLFGHWEYDRETLAKEYFRDKEKGLPIQIPYSYFPDDDPENKPIFNWSCSANLLYSNWLNYCIYQKTPYDLNELEPLGTAQ
;
A
#
# COMPACT_ATOMS: atom_id res chain seq x y z
N MET A 1 -8.74 -2.58 18.46
CA MET A 1 -8.48 -3.38 19.68
C MET A 1 -9.65 -4.32 19.89
N PRO A 2 -9.40 -5.61 20.17
CA PRO A 2 -10.47 -6.56 20.45
C PRO A 2 -11.28 -6.21 21.70
N ILE A 3 -12.54 -6.62 21.69
CA ILE A 3 -13.40 -6.57 22.87
C ILE A 3 -13.33 -7.91 23.60
N LYS A 4 -13.31 -7.85 24.93
CA LYS A 4 -13.46 -9.01 25.80
C LYS A 4 -14.93 -9.15 26.15
N ILE A 5 -15.56 -10.24 25.75
CA ILE A 5 -16.95 -10.57 26.09
C ILE A 5 -17.05 -12.02 26.56
N PRO A 6 -18.03 -12.35 27.43
CA PRO A 6 -18.26 -13.73 27.87
C PRO A 6 -18.52 -14.66 26.67
N ASN A 7 -17.97 -15.88 26.73
CA ASN A 7 -18.10 -16.88 25.66
C ASN A 7 -19.57 -17.30 25.41
N ASP A 8 -20.42 -17.17 26.42
CA ASP A 8 -21.85 -17.51 26.37
C ASP A 8 -22.72 -16.34 25.88
N LEU A 9 -22.14 -15.17 25.59
CA LEU A 9 -22.87 -14.06 24.99
C LEU A 9 -23.25 -14.43 23.55
N PRO A 10 -24.53 -14.40 23.14
CA PRO A 10 -24.94 -14.75 21.77
C PRO A 10 -24.24 -13.94 20.67
N ALA A 11 -23.76 -12.74 21.01
CA ALA A 11 -22.97 -11.90 20.10
C ALA A 11 -21.61 -12.52 19.76
N PHE A 12 -21.02 -13.38 20.59
CA PHE A 12 -19.71 -13.99 20.36
C PHE A 12 -19.66 -14.72 19.02
N GLN A 13 -20.57 -15.68 18.81
CA GLN A 13 -20.62 -16.47 17.57
C GLN A 13 -20.96 -15.61 16.35
N THR A 14 -21.79 -14.58 16.53
CA THR A 14 -22.18 -13.66 15.45
C THR A 14 -20.98 -12.84 14.99
N LEU A 15 -20.25 -12.24 15.94
CA LEU A 15 -19.05 -11.44 15.68
C LEU A 15 -17.92 -12.29 15.08
N GLU A 16 -17.72 -13.52 15.58
CA GLU A 16 -16.73 -14.45 15.04
C GLU A 16 -17.03 -14.79 13.56
N ASN A 17 -18.28 -15.07 13.22
CA ASN A 17 -18.71 -15.34 11.84
C ASN A 17 -18.57 -14.11 10.91
N GLU A 18 -18.62 -12.89 11.46
CA GLU A 18 -18.37 -11.63 10.74
C GLU A 18 -16.88 -11.26 10.67
N ASN A 19 -15.98 -12.20 11.01
CA ASN A 19 -14.53 -11.98 11.13
C ASN A 19 -14.17 -10.85 12.13
N ILE A 20 -15.03 -10.56 13.11
CA ILE A 20 -14.76 -9.63 14.21
C ILE A 20 -14.07 -10.38 15.34
N PHE A 21 -12.79 -10.04 15.54
CA PHE A 21 -11.95 -10.67 16.54
C PHE A 21 -12.45 -10.37 17.96
N VAL A 22 -12.98 -11.39 18.61
CA VAL A 22 -13.37 -11.41 20.02
C VAL A 22 -12.34 -12.25 20.78
N ILE A 23 -11.86 -11.76 21.93
CA ILE A 23 -10.95 -12.54 22.77
C ILE A 23 -11.78 -13.38 23.74
N PRO A 24 -11.69 -14.73 23.70
CA PRO A 24 -12.26 -15.57 24.75
C PRO A 24 -11.52 -15.35 26.09
N ASP A 25 -12.25 -15.49 27.20
CA ASP A 25 -11.80 -15.08 28.54
C ASP A 25 -10.45 -15.68 28.99
N ASP A 26 -10.09 -16.85 28.47
CA ASP A 26 -8.85 -17.60 28.74
C ASP A 26 -7.62 -17.04 28.01
N ARG A 27 -7.80 -16.46 26.82
CA ARG A 27 -6.70 -15.95 25.97
C ARG A 27 -6.28 -14.51 26.29
N ALA A 28 -7.13 -13.76 27.00
CA ALA A 28 -6.87 -12.36 27.37
C ALA A 28 -5.72 -12.17 28.38
N ALA A 29 -5.32 -13.22 29.10
CA ALA A 29 -4.31 -13.15 30.16
C ALA A 29 -2.85 -13.17 29.65
N HIS A 30 -2.61 -13.46 28.36
CA HIS A 30 -1.27 -13.71 27.81
C HIS A 30 -0.97 -12.97 26.50
N GLN A 31 -1.54 -11.77 26.29
CA GLN A 31 -1.15 -10.95 25.13
C GLN A 31 0.20 -10.28 25.39
N ASP A 32 1.29 -10.88 24.91
CA ASP A 32 2.56 -10.20 24.76
C ASP A 32 2.49 -9.25 23.56
N ILE A 33 2.34 -7.96 23.83
CA ILE A 33 2.31 -6.92 22.81
C ILE A 33 3.74 -6.42 22.58
N ARG A 34 4.31 -6.71 21.41
CA ARG A 34 5.58 -6.12 20.95
C ARG A 34 5.36 -5.03 19.92
N ALA A 35 6.38 -4.19 19.73
CA ALA A 35 6.39 -3.24 18.61
C ALA A 35 6.40 -3.99 17.27
N LEU A 36 5.63 -3.49 16.30
CA LEU A 36 5.66 -3.95 14.92
C LEU A 36 6.82 -3.29 14.20
N LYS A 37 7.64 -4.08 13.51
CA LYS A 37 8.72 -3.60 12.65
C LYS A 37 8.22 -3.47 11.22
N ILE A 38 8.17 -2.26 10.70
CA ILE A 38 7.75 -1.97 9.33
C ILE A 38 8.91 -1.35 8.56
N ALA A 39 9.21 -1.93 7.41
CA ALA A 39 10.15 -1.37 6.45
C ALA A 39 9.42 -0.54 5.38
N ILE A 40 10.01 0.55 4.92
CA ILE A 40 9.49 1.36 3.80
C ILE A 40 10.59 1.53 2.76
N VAL A 41 10.43 0.90 1.59
CA VAL A 41 11.26 1.14 0.41
C VAL A 41 10.66 2.34 -0.32
N ASN A 42 11.23 3.51 -0.06
CA ASN A 42 10.72 4.76 -0.60
C ASN A 42 11.39 5.06 -1.96
N LEU A 43 10.67 4.84 -3.05
CA LEU A 43 11.10 5.08 -4.42
C LEU A 43 10.63 6.44 -4.98
N MET A 44 9.82 7.19 -4.21
CA MET A 44 9.29 8.48 -4.65
C MET A 44 10.37 9.54 -4.76
N PRO A 45 10.26 10.51 -5.68
CA PRO A 45 11.27 11.55 -5.84
C PRO A 45 11.27 12.52 -4.66
N ASP A 46 10.10 12.86 -4.10
CA ASP A 46 9.98 13.66 -2.87
C ASP A 46 9.87 12.74 -1.66
N LYS A 47 11.04 12.40 -1.09
CA LYS A 47 11.15 11.44 0.01
C LYS A 47 10.40 11.92 1.26
N ILE A 48 10.66 13.16 1.69
CA ILE A 48 10.14 13.75 2.93
C ILE A 48 8.61 13.88 2.88
N ALA A 49 8.04 14.29 1.74
CA ALA A 49 6.59 14.35 1.60
C ALA A 49 5.96 12.95 1.72
N THR A 50 6.56 11.96 1.05
CA THR A 50 6.08 10.56 1.06
C THR A 50 6.20 9.94 2.45
N GLU A 51 7.32 10.18 3.16
CA GLU A 51 7.51 9.78 4.55
C GLU A 51 6.39 10.34 5.42
N THR A 52 6.15 11.66 5.34
CA THR A 52 5.14 12.34 6.15
C THR A 52 3.74 11.77 5.88
N GLN A 53 3.42 11.49 4.62
CA GLN A 53 2.14 10.92 4.19
C GLN A 53 1.91 9.53 4.77
N LEU A 54 2.87 8.62 4.60
CA LEU A 54 2.75 7.25 5.11
C LEU A 54 2.79 7.20 6.64
N LEU A 55 3.72 7.90 7.28
CA LEU A 55 3.84 7.91 8.74
C LEU A 55 2.61 8.49 9.44
N ARG A 56 1.90 9.43 8.79
CA ARG A 56 0.61 9.92 9.31
C ARG A 56 -0.45 8.83 9.36
N LEU A 57 -0.47 7.92 8.38
CA LEU A 57 -1.45 6.83 8.33
C LEU A 57 -1.05 5.70 9.28
N LEU A 58 0.25 5.38 9.34
CA LEU A 58 0.80 4.35 10.22
C LEU A 58 0.74 4.76 11.70
N SER A 59 0.71 6.06 12.02
CA SER A 59 0.57 6.54 13.40
C SER A 59 -0.85 6.48 13.96
N ASN A 60 -1.87 6.21 13.13
CA ASN A 60 -3.27 6.15 13.56
C ASN A 60 -3.65 4.77 14.12
N THR A 61 -2.88 4.30 15.09
CA THR A 61 -3.03 3.01 15.76
C THR A 61 -2.52 3.10 17.21
N PRO A 62 -3.10 2.35 18.16
CA PRO A 62 -2.53 2.23 19.51
C PRO A 62 -1.30 1.33 19.58
N LEU A 63 -0.95 0.63 18.49
CA LEU A 63 0.21 -0.26 18.42
C LEU A 63 1.50 0.57 18.30
N HIS A 64 2.57 0.12 18.94
CA HIS A 64 3.90 0.68 18.69
C HIS A 64 4.42 0.17 17.34
N VAL A 65 4.90 1.09 16.51
CA VAL A 65 5.40 0.79 15.16
C VAL A 65 6.80 1.37 15.01
N ASP A 66 7.80 0.50 14.85
CA ASP A 66 9.18 0.84 14.55
C ASP A 66 9.37 0.87 13.03
N ILE A 67 9.94 1.95 12.51
CA ILE A 67 10.09 2.18 11.07
C ILE A 67 11.56 2.14 10.66
N ASP A 68 11.85 1.36 9.62
CA ASP A 68 13.09 1.45 8.86
C ASP A 68 12.82 2.02 7.46
N LEU A 69 13.49 3.12 7.10
CA LEU A 69 13.46 3.67 5.75
C LEU A 69 14.60 3.07 4.92
N ILE A 70 14.25 2.50 3.76
CA ILE A 70 15.19 1.81 2.87
C ILE A 70 15.33 2.59 1.56
N GLN A 71 16.57 2.79 1.11
CA GLN A 71 16.90 3.35 -0.19
C GLN A 71 17.57 2.30 -1.09
N MET A 72 17.44 2.48 -2.40
CA MET A 72 18.19 1.71 -3.38
C MET A 72 19.59 2.29 -3.53
N SER A 73 20.63 1.49 -3.30
CA SER A 73 22.03 1.93 -3.36
C SER A 73 22.44 2.36 -4.76
N SER A 74 21.80 1.81 -5.78
CA SER A 74 22.02 2.13 -7.19
C SER A 74 21.42 3.49 -7.62
N HIS A 75 20.59 4.12 -6.79
CA HIS A 75 19.84 5.32 -7.16
C HIS A 75 20.10 6.52 -6.24
N MET A 76 20.63 7.61 -6.81
CA MET A 76 20.80 8.86 -6.07
C MET A 76 19.52 9.72 -6.09
N SER A 77 18.95 9.98 -4.91
CA SER A 77 17.84 10.92 -4.77
C SER A 77 18.24 12.32 -5.23
N LYS A 78 17.50 12.89 -6.19
CA LYS A 78 17.77 14.22 -6.75
C LYS A 78 17.13 15.37 -5.97
N ASN A 79 16.06 15.09 -5.23
CA ASN A 79 15.25 16.12 -4.57
C ASN A 79 15.35 16.10 -3.03
N THR A 80 16.22 15.28 -2.46
CA THR A 80 16.39 15.13 -1.01
C THR A 80 17.84 15.37 -0.65
N SER A 81 18.09 16.06 0.47
CA SER A 81 19.44 16.35 0.91
C SER A 81 20.19 15.05 1.25
N LEU A 82 21.47 15.01 0.92
CA LEU A 82 22.34 13.89 1.26
C LEU A 82 22.39 13.67 2.78
N GLU A 83 22.34 14.74 3.58
CA GLU A 83 22.30 14.67 5.05
C GLU A 83 21.08 13.90 5.56
N HIS A 84 19.88 14.14 4.99
CA HIS A 84 18.67 13.41 5.36
C HIS A 84 18.79 11.93 5.01
N MET A 85 19.27 11.63 3.80
CA MET A 85 19.47 10.25 3.36
C MET A 85 20.47 9.51 4.27
N LEU A 86 21.61 10.12 4.59
CA LEU A 86 22.63 9.51 5.45
C LEU A 86 22.17 9.31 6.90
N ALA A 87 21.31 10.20 7.42
CA ALA A 87 20.87 10.14 8.81
C ALA A 87 19.75 9.12 9.06
N PHE A 88 18.88 8.91 8.06
CA PHE A 88 17.62 8.18 8.28
C PHE A 88 17.40 6.97 7.37
N TYR A 89 18.11 6.86 6.24
CA TYR A 89 17.94 5.75 5.31
C TYR A 89 19.03 4.70 5.44
N LYS A 90 18.62 3.44 5.37
CA LYS A 90 19.49 2.27 5.27
C LYS A 90 19.51 1.76 3.84
N ASN A 91 20.63 1.21 3.41
CA ASN A 91 20.67 0.42 2.18
C ASN A 91 20.04 -0.96 2.40
N PHE A 92 19.59 -1.60 1.33
CA PHE A 92 18.99 -2.93 1.42
C PHE A 92 19.93 -3.96 2.08
N ASP A 93 21.23 -3.92 1.76
CA ASP A 93 22.21 -4.86 2.33
C ASP A 93 22.27 -4.78 3.86
N GLU A 94 22.07 -3.59 4.46
CA GLU A 94 22.09 -3.36 5.92
C GLU A 94 20.90 -3.99 6.65
N VAL A 95 19.82 -4.27 5.92
CA VAL A 95 18.57 -4.81 6.48
C VAL A 95 18.22 -6.20 5.94
N SER A 96 19.01 -6.74 5.02
CA SER A 96 18.74 -8.01 4.34
C SER A 96 18.70 -9.22 5.29
N ASP A 97 19.42 -9.17 6.41
CA ASP A 97 19.39 -10.20 7.45
C ASP A 97 18.25 -10.01 8.48
N ASN A 98 17.54 -8.87 8.43
CA ASN A 98 16.43 -8.59 9.35
C ASN A 98 15.14 -9.28 8.89
N ARG A 99 14.19 -9.38 9.83
CA ARG A 99 12.79 -9.76 9.56
C ARG A 99 11.85 -8.65 9.99
N TYR A 100 10.76 -8.48 9.26
CA TYR A 100 9.78 -7.42 9.45
C TYR A 100 8.36 -7.97 9.48
N ASP A 101 7.51 -7.30 10.25
CA ASP A 101 6.07 -7.54 10.26
C ASP A 101 5.41 -7.01 8.98
N GLY A 102 5.92 -5.89 8.46
CA GLY A 102 5.37 -5.27 7.27
C GLY A 102 6.41 -4.60 6.40
N LEU A 103 6.10 -4.50 5.11
CA LEU A 103 6.88 -3.77 4.12
C LEU A 103 5.94 -2.89 3.29
N ILE A 104 6.36 -1.66 3.00
CA ILE A 104 5.71 -0.79 2.02
C ILE A 104 6.72 -0.48 0.91
N ILE A 105 6.34 -0.77 -0.34
CA ILE A 105 7.11 -0.39 -1.53
C ILE A 105 6.33 0.69 -2.26
N THR A 106 6.88 1.91 -2.30
CA THR A 106 6.15 3.07 -2.82
C THR A 106 6.17 3.15 -4.34
N GLY A 107 5.41 4.11 -4.90
CA GLY A 107 5.46 4.42 -6.32
C GLY A 107 6.81 5.03 -6.73
N ALA A 108 7.03 5.11 -8.04
CA ALA A 108 8.22 5.71 -8.62
C ALA A 108 7.89 6.38 -9.98
N PRO A 109 8.62 7.44 -10.37
CA PRO A 109 8.36 8.18 -11.60
C PRO A 109 9.04 7.52 -12.82
N VAL A 110 8.88 6.20 -12.97
CA VAL A 110 9.55 5.38 -14.00
C VAL A 110 8.59 4.51 -14.81
N GLU A 111 7.29 4.71 -14.66
CA GLU A 111 6.25 3.84 -15.23
C GLU A 111 6.26 3.73 -16.78
N GLN A 112 6.83 4.72 -17.47
CA GLN A 112 6.95 4.75 -18.93
C GLN A 112 8.16 3.95 -19.46
N MET A 113 9.06 3.51 -18.58
CA MET A 113 10.18 2.63 -18.93
C MET A 113 9.73 1.17 -18.87
N GLU A 114 10.35 0.27 -19.63
CA GLU A 114 10.22 -1.16 -19.36
C GLU A 114 10.85 -1.48 -18.00
N TYR A 115 10.36 -2.52 -17.33
CA TYR A 115 10.79 -2.80 -15.95
C TYR A 115 12.28 -3.03 -15.85
N GLU A 116 12.84 -3.83 -16.76
CA GLU A 116 14.25 -4.21 -16.84
C GLU A 116 15.18 -3.05 -17.22
N ASP A 117 14.63 -1.96 -17.76
CA ASP A 117 15.39 -0.74 -18.08
C ASP A 117 15.54 0.20 -16.87
N VAL A 118 14.81 -0.05 -15.78
CA VAL A 118 14.90 0.76 -14.55
C VAL A 118 16.24 0.48 -13.86
N ASP A 119 16.96 1.55 -13.50
CA ASP A 119 18.32 1.53 -12.97
C ASP A 119 18.49 0.67 -11.71
N TYR A 120 17.46 0.63 -10.85
CA TYR A 120 17.43 -0.19 -9.64
C TYR A 120 16.58 -1.46 -9.76
N TRP A 121 16.23 -1.91 -10.98
CA TRP A 121 15.35 -3.08 -11.16
C TRP A 121 15.90 -4.36 -10.51
N ASP A 122 17.17 -4.68 -10.76
CA ASP A 122 17.81 -5.86 -10.18
C ASP A 122 17.86 -5.81 -8.65
N GLU A 123 18.08 -4.61 -8.09
CA GLU A 123 18.07 -4.38 -6.64
C GLU A 123 16.66 -4.57 -6.07
N LEU A 124 15.65 -4.03 -6.74
CA LEU A 124 14.25 -4.19 -6.36
C LEU A 124 13.80 -5.66 -6.46
N CYS A 125 14.28 -6.41 -7.44
CA CYS A 125 14.05 -7.86 -7.54
C CYS A 125 14.61 -8.61 -6.32
N ARG A 126 15.78 -8.20 -5.79
CA ARG A 126 16.33 -8.77 -4.55
C ARG A 126 15.43 -8.48 -3.34
N VAL A 127 14.87 -7.27 -3.26
CA VAL A 127 13.90 -6.89 -2.22
C VAL A 127 12.64 -7.74 -2.33
N PHE A 128 12.09 -7.92 -3.53
CA PHE A 128 10.91 -8.76 -3.75
C PHE A 128 11.15 -10.20 -3.33
N GLU A 129 12.28 -10.80 -3.71
CA GLU A 129 12.62 -12.16 -3.31
C GLU A 129 12.77 -12.29 -1.79
N TRP A 130 13.51 -11.37 -1.18
CA TRP A 130 13.70 -11.30 0.27
C TRP A 130 12.38 -11.15 1.02
N SER A 131 11.45 -10.33 0.50
CA SER A 131 10.16 -10.08 1.15
C SER A 131 9.34 -11.35 1.33
N LYS A 132 9.50 -12.36 0.45
CA LYS A 132 8.80 -13.65 0.55
C LYS A 132 9.18 -14.40 1.84
N THR A 133 10.42 -14.29 2.31
CA THR A 133 10.92 -15.08 3.45
C THR A 133 11.12 -14.27 4.72
N ASN A 134 11.24 -12.94 4.61
CA ASN A 134 11.63 -12.07 5.72
C ASN A 134 10.56 -11.08 6.13
N VAL A 135 9.47 -10.95 5.36
CA VAL A 135 8.38 -10.03 5.67
C VAL A 135 7.04 -10.76 5.78
N PHE A 136 6.24 -10.43 6.79
CA PHE A 136 4.93 -11.05 6.93
C PHE A 136 3.95 -10.51 5.89
N SER A 137 3.72 -9.20 5.83
CA SER A 137 2.83 -8.60 4.83
C SER A 137 3.46 -7.43 4.08
N THR A 138 3.22 -7.33 2.78
CA THR A 138 3.74 -6.25 1.93
C THR A 138 2.63 -5.49 1.22
N ILE A 139 2.64 -4.16 1.35
CA ILE A 139 1.87 -3.24 0.51
C ILE A 139 2.78 -2.70 -0.60
N HIS A 140 2.29 -2.78 -1.83
CA HIS A 140 2.91 -2.16 -2.99
C HIS A 140 2.01 -1.03 -3.49
N ILE A 141 2.58 0.13 -3.82
CA ILE A 141 1.83 1.34 -4.19
C ILE A 141 2.19 1.80 -5.60
N CYS A 142 1.18 2.12 -6.40
CA CYS A 142 1.26 2.65 -7.76
C CYS A 142 2.22 1.84 -8.65
N TRP A 143 3.32 2.42 -9.11
CA TRP A 143 4.32 1.67 -9.90
C TRP A 143 4.94 0.50 -9.12
N GLY A 144 5.14 0.64 -7.80
CA GLY A 144 5.57 -0.48 -6.95
C GLY A 144 4.58 -1.65 -7.00
N ALA A 145 3.28 -1.37 -7.14
CA ALA A 145 2.25 -2.40 -7.32
C ALA A 145 2.37 -3.10 -8.68
N GLN A 146 2.64 -2.34 -9.74
CA GLN A 146 2.88 -2.88 -11.08
C GLN A 146 4.16 -3.73 -11.12
N ALA A 147 5.23 -3.27 -10.48
CA ALA A 147 6.51 -3.97 -10.39
C ALA A 147 6.37 -5.27 -9.60
N GLY A 148 5.71 -5.23 -8.44
CA GLY A 148 5.46 -6.42 -7.62
C GLY A 148 4.61 -7.46 -8.33
N LEU A 149 3.51 -7.04 -8.98
CA LEU A 149 2.69 -7.97 -9.78
C LEU A 149 3.44 -8.59 -10.94
N TYR A 150 4.26 -7.80 -11.64
CA TYR A 150 5.09 -8.30 -12.73
C TYR A 150 6.12 -9.32 -12.23
N TYR A 151 6.87 -9.00 -11.18
CA TYR A 151 7.90 -9.86 -10.64
C TYR A 151 7.34 -11.16 -10.04
N HIS A 152 6.27 -11.07 -9.25
CA HIS A 152 5.74 -12.24 -8.53
C HIS A 152 4.84 -13.12 -9.38
N TYR A 153 4.10 -12.53 -10.33
CA TYR A 153 3.00 -13.21 -11.03
C TYR A 153 3.03 -13.03 -12.55
N GLY A 154 4.02 -12.33 -13.11
CA GLY A 154 4.15 -12.12 -14.55
C GLY A 154 3.07 -11.22 -15.17
N VAL A 155 2.33 -10.45 -14.37
CA VAL A 155 1.27 -9.57 -14.90
C VAL A 155 1.90 -8.32 -15.52
N PRO A 156 1.70 -8.06 -16.83
CA PRO A 156 2.30 -6.92 -17.51
C PRO A 156 1.56 -5.61 -17.22
N LYS A 157 2.24 -4.49 -17.45
CA LYS A 157 1.64 -3.15 -17.54
C LYS A 157 1.42 -2.71 -18.98
N TYR A 158 0.50 -1.77 -19.18
CA TYR A 158 0.17 -1.18 -20.46
C TYR A 158 0.14 0.33 -20.38
N PRO A 159 0.58 1.06 -21.41
CA PRO A 159 0.43 2.51 -21.47
C PRO A 159 -1.03 2.91 -21.62
N LEU A 160 -1.44 3.95 -20.90
CA LEU A 160 -2.70 4.62 -21.10
C LEU A 160 -2.59 5.65 -22.24
N LYS A 161 -3.72 5.92 -22.90
CA LYS A 161 -3.79 6.98 -23.93
C LYS A 161 -3.57 8.37 -23.35
N GLU A 162 -4.06 8.58 -22.13
CA GLU A 162 -3.94 9.82 -21.38
C GLU A 162 -3.66 9.47 -19.91
N LYS A 163 -3.08 10.42 -19.17
CA LYS A 163 -2.79 10.22 -17.75
C LYS A 163 -4.09 9.97 -16.98
N MET A 164 -4.14 8.88 -16.21
CA MET A 164 -5.18 8.70 -15.20
C MET A 164 -4.87 9.63 -14.03
N PHE A 165 -5.56 10.77 -13.97
CA PHE A 165 -5.24 11.85 -13.05
C PHE A 165 -6.51 12.43 -12.40
N GLY A 166 -6.67 12.21 -11.10
CA GLY A 166 -7.86 12.66 -10.37
C GLY A 166 -8.18 11.81 -9.15
N ASN A 167 -9.37 12.01 -8.59
CA ASN A 167 -9.91 11.28 -7.47
C ASN A 167 -11.16 10.51 -7.91
N PHE A 168 -11.06 9.19 -7.93
CA PHE A 168 -12.03 8.34 -8.60
C PHE A 168 -12.87 7.57 -7.59
N LYS A 169 -14.08 7.19 -8.00
CA LYS A 169 -14.99 6.35 -7.24
C LYS A 169 -14.65 4.88 -7.48
N HIS A 170 -14.62 4.10 -6.40
CA HIS A 170 -14.33 2.66 -6.42
C HIS A 170 -15.44 1.87 -5.76
N HIS A 171 -15.53 0.59 -6.09
CA HIS A 171 -16.40 -0.41 -5.48
C HIS A 171 -15.59 -1.65 -5.08
N ILE A 172 -16.12 -2.37 -4.09
CA ILE A 172 -15.53 -3.60 -3.57
C ILE A 172 -16.09 -4.79 -4.37
N ASP A 173 -15.19 -5.57 -4.95
CA ASP A 173 -15.50 -6.79 -5.69
C ASP A 173 -15.32 -8.05 -4.83
N TYR A 174 -14.47 -7.97 -3.81
CA TYR A 174 -14.21 -9.06 -2.87
C TYR A 174 -14.42 -8.59 -1.41
N PRO A 175 -15.67 -8.65 -0.90
CA PRO A 175 -16.01 -8.14 0.43
C PRO A 175 -15.34 -8.91 1.58
N GLU A 176 -14.83 -10.12 1.35
CA GLU A 176 -14.10 -10.93 2.31
C GLU A 176 -12.64 -10.46 2.51
N SER A 177 -12.18 -9.45 1.77
CA SER A 177 -10.86 -8.86 1.96
C SER A 177 -10.75 -8.16 3.31
N ILE A 178 -9.92 -8.68 4.21
CA ILE A 178 -9.82 -8.17 5.58
C ILE A 178 -9.20 -6.77 5.66
N ILE A 179 -8.42 -6.37 4.63
CA ILE A 179 -7.83 -5.03 4.57
C ILE A 179 -8.89 -3.94 4.35
N LEU A 180 -10.04 -4.29 3.73
CA LEU A 180 -11.17 -3.39 3.50
C LEU A 180 -12.27 -3.53 4.55
N LYS A 181 -12.01 -4.23 5.67
CA LYS A 181 -13.00 -4.40 6.72
C LYS A 181 -13.54 -3.07 7.23
N GLY A 182 -14.87 -2.92 7.23
CA GLY A 182 -15.55 -1.69 7.67
C GLY A 182 -15.63 -0.59 6.61
N PHE A 183 -15.16 -0.83 5.38
CA PHE A 183 -15.44 0.05 4.25
C PHE A 183 -16.92 -0.04 3.89
N GLY A 184 -17.48 1.07 3.41
CA GLY A 184 -18.76 1.03 2.69
C GLY A 184 -18.56 0.50 1.27
N ASP A 185 -19.68 0.17 0.61
CA ASP A 185 -19.70 -0.36 -0.77
C ASP A 185 -18.97 0.53 -1.79
N VAL A 186 -18.86 1.82 -1.48
CA VAL A 186 -18.24 2.84 -2.31
C VAL A 186 -17.24 3.64 -1.50
N PHE A 187 -16.07 3.86 -2.08
CA PHE A 187 -15.06 4.77 -1.55
C PHE A 187 -14.39 5.56 -2.68
N HIS A 188 -13.54 6.52 -2.32
CA HIS A 188 -12.76 7.30 -3.28
C HIS A 188 -11.27 7.09 -3.08
N CYS A 189 -10.51 7.13 -4.17
CA CYS A 189 -9.06 7.08 -4.15
C CYS A 189 -8.45 7.95 -5.27
N PRO A 190 -7.40 8.75 -4.98
CA PRO A 190 -6.60 9.41 -5.98
C PRO A 190 -5.87 8.42 -6.90
N HIS A 191 -5.78 8.71 -8.19
CA HIS A 191 -4.87 8.05 -9.14
C HIS A 191 -4.07 9.13 -9.88
N SER A 192 -2.77 8.87 -10.08
CA SER A 192 -1.87 9.71 -10.89
C SER A 192 -0.84 8.80 -11.58
N ARG A 193 -1.18 8.33 -12.79
CA ARG A 193 -0.37 7.33 -13.52
C ARG A 193 -0.61 7.38 -15.04
N HIS A 194 0.40 6.99 -15.80
CA HIS A 194 0.39 6.84 -17.26
C HIS A 194 0.32 5.39 -17.73
N THR A 195 0.41 4.42 -16.83
CA THR A 195 0.25 2.99 -17.16
C THR A 195 -0.82 2.33 -16.30
N GLU A 196 -1.33 1.19 -16.76
CA GLU A 196 -2.31 0.36 -16.07
C GLU A 196 -1.95 -1.12 -16.10
N VAL A 197 -2.53 -1.89 -15.18
CA VAL A 197 -2.66 -3.34 -15.32
C VAL A 197 -4.11 -3.67 -15.70
N ARG A 198 -4.32 -4.80 -16.36
CA ARG A 198 -5.66 -5.20 -16.82
C ARG A 198 -6.22 -6.29 -15.92
N ARG A 199 -7.49 -6.13 -15.55
CA ARG A 199 -8.26 -7.14 -14.80
C ARG A 199 -8.14 -8.53 -15.43
N ALA A 200 -8.29 -8.62 -16.75
CA ALA A 200 -8.24 -9.88 -17.48
C ALA A 200 -6.87 -10.59 -17.41
N ASP A 201 -5.78 -9.88 -17.13
CA ASP A 201 -4.46 -10.52 -16.92
C ASP A 201 -4.29 -10.99 -15.48
N ILE A 202 -4.85 -10.27 -14.52
CA ILE A 202 -4.87 -10.67 -13.10
C ILE A 202 -5.75 -11.90 -12.89
N GLU A 203 -6.93 -11.95 -13.51
CA GLU A 203 -7.87 -13.08 -13.38
C GLU A 203 -7.37 -14.38 -14.04
N LYS A 204 -6.27 -14.35 -14.80
CA LYS A 204 -5.59 -15.55 -15.31
C LYS A 204 -4.67 -16.20 -14.26
N VAL A 205 -4.36 -15.48 -13.18
CA VAL A 205 -3.46 -15.94 -12.12
C VAL A 205 -4.31 -16.43 -10.96
N ASP A 206 -4.35 -17.74 -10.75
CA ASP A 206 -5.22 -18.35 -9.73
C ASP A 206 -4.92 -17.83 -8.32
N ASP A 207 -3.70 -17.41 -8.02
CA ASP A 207 -3.31 -16.94 -6.69
C ASP A 207 -3.67 -15.48 -6.39
N LEU A 208 -4.20 -14.74 -7.36
CA LEU A 208 -4.57 -13.35 -7.22
C LEU A 208 -6.09 -13.16 -7.10
N ILE A 209 -6.48 -12.14 -6.33
CA ILE A 209 -7.85 -11.72 -6.14
C ILE A 209 -7.94 -10.24 -6.44
N VAL A 210 -8.82 -9.86 -7.37
CA VAL A 210 -9.19 -8.46 -7.60
C VAL A 210 -10.16 -8.05 -6.50
N VAL A 211 -9.71 -7.15 -5.62
CA VAL A 211 -10.46 -6.78 -4.42
C VAL A 211 -11.35 -5.57 -4.65
N ALA A 212 -10.84 -4.56 -5.36
CA ALA A 212 -11.60 -3.34 -5.64
C ALA A 212 -11.21 -2.72 -6.97
N VAL A 213 -12.21 -2.16 -7.66
CA VAL A 213 -12.06 -1.55 -8.97
C VAL A 213 -12.85 -0.24 -9.07
N SER A 214 -12.53 0.56 -10.07
CA SER A 214 -13.28 1.74 -10.50
C SER A 214 -13.71 1.54 -11.94
N ASN A 215 -14.90 2.02 -12.30
CA ASN A 215 -15.36 1.99 -13.68
C ASN A 215 -14.53 2.93 -14.55
N GLU A 216 -14.02 4.01 -13.96
CA GLU A 216 -13.21 5.04 -14.60
C GLU A 216 -11.71 4.75 -14.50
N ALA A 217 -11.23 4.39 -13.30
CA ALA A 217 -9.81 4.19 -13.02
C ALA A 217 -9.34 2.73 -13.11
N GLY A 218 -10.20 1.77 -13.43
CA GLY A 218 -9.83 0.36 -13.55
C GLY A 218 -9.46 -0.29 -12.22
N VAL A 219 -8.53 -1.26 -12.25
CA VAL A 219 -8.13 -2.01 -11.06
C VAL A 219 -7.48 -1.10 -10.02
N HIS A 220 -7.91 -1.19 -8.77
CA HIS A 220 -7.36 -0.37 -7.68
C HIS A 220 -6.65 -1.19 -6.62
N LEU A 221 -7.23 -2.28 -6.13
CA LEU A 221 -6.62 -3.15 -5.14
C LEU A 221 -6.69 -4.60 -5.59
N VAL A 222 -5.53 -5.26 -5.57
CA VAL A 222 -5.38 -6.70 -5.74
C VAL A 222 -4.70 -7.25 -4.50
N SER A 223 -5.08 -8.45 -4.07
CA SER A 223 -4.35 -9.20 -3.05
C SER A 223 -3.99 -10.58 -3.56
N ASP A 224 -2.99 -11.20 -2.96
CA ASP A 224 -2.84 -12.65 -3.08
C ASP A 224 -3.89 -13.37 -2.21
N LYS A 225 -4.10 -14.67 -2.45
CA LYS A 225 -5.04 -15.50 -1.68
C LYS A 225 -4.70 -15.58 -0.18
N THR A 226 -3.43 -15.45 0.18
CA THR A 226 -3.03 -15.47 1.61
C THR A 226 -3.33 -14.15 2.31
N GLN A 227 -3.65 -13.10 1.55
CA GLN A 227 -3.82 -11.72 2.02
C GLN A 227 -2.57 -11.22 2.78
N ARG A 228 -1.39 -11.58 2.28
CA ARG A 228 -0.09 -11.11 2.76
C ARG A 228 0.52 -10.10 1.79
N GLN A 229 0.21 -10.17 0.50
CA GLN A 229 0.63 -9.18 -0.49
C GLN A 229 -0.58 -8.37 -0.98
N PHE A 230 -0.44 -7.04 -0.96
CA PHE A 230 -1.45 -6.12 -1.45
C PHE A 230 -0.84 -5.18 -2.47
N PHE A 231 -1.56 -4.96 -3.57
CA PHE A 231 -1.12 -4.16 -4.71
C PHE A 231 -2.14 -3.03 -4.95
N LEU A 232 -1.78 -1.82 -4.52
CA LEU A 232 -2.58 -0.61 -4.57
C LEU A 232 -2.18 0.23 -5.79
N PHE A 233 -3.06 0.41 -6.77
CA PHE A 233 -2.76 1.22 -7.96
C PHE A 233 -3.12 2.70 -7.82
N GLY A 234 -3.84 3.06 -6.75
CA GLY A 234 -4.13 4.44 -6.38
C GLY A 234 -3.23 4.92 -5.23
N HIS A 235 -3.42 6.18 -4.86
CA HIS A 235 -2.61 6.90 -3.88
C HIS A 235 -3.44 7.36 -2.69
N TRP A 236 -3.82 6.42 -1.83
CA TRP A 236 -4.53 6.77 -0.59
C TRP A 236 -3.67 7.55 0.40
N GLU A 237 -2.35 7.50 0.26
CA GLU A 237 -1.41 8.25 1.08
C GLU A 237 -1.37 9.75 0.77
N TYR A 238 -1.87 10.17 -0.39
CA TYR A 238 -1.79 11.58 -0.79
C TYR A 238 -2.51 12.51 0.17
N ASP A 239 -1.83 13.60 0.53
CA ASP A 239 -2.44 14.76 1.13
C ASP A 239 -3.46 15.41 0.19
N ARG A 240 -4.37 16.19 0.78
CA ARG A 240 -5.38 16.97 0.05
C ARG A 240 -4.80 17.68 -1.16
N GLU A 241 -3.64 18.32 -1.04
CA GLU A 241 -3.07 19.24 -2.04
C GLU A 241 -2.10 18.56 -3.02
N THR A 242 -1.87 17.24 -2.94
CA THR A 242 -0.84 16.58 -3.75
C THR A 242 -1.12 16.67 -5.25
N LEU A 243 -2.35 16.34 -5.68
CA LEU A 243 -2.74 16.46 -7.10
C LEU A 243 -2.75 17.92 -7.55
N ALA A 244 -3.17 18.86 -6.70
CA ALA A 244 -3.12 20.30 -7.01
C ALA A 244 -1.69 20.75 -7.29
N LYS A 245 -0.72 20.39 -6.42
CA LYS A 245 0.70 20.73 -6.61
C LYS A 245 1.24 20.16 -7.92
N GLU A 246 0.88 18.93 -8.25
CA GLU A 246 1.26 18.31 -9.53
C GLU A 246 0.65 19.06 -10.73
N TYR A 247 -0.65 19.37 -10.68
CA TYR A 247 -1.34 20.13 -11.71
C TYR A 247 -0.69 21.50 -11.96
N PHE A 248 -0.48 22.30 -10.91
CA PHE A 248 0.11 23.64 -11.04
C PHE A 248 1.56 23.59 -11.52
N ARG A 249 2.37 22.66 -10.99
CA ARG A 249 3.76 22.44 -11.44
C ARG A 249 3.84 22.18 -12.94
N ASP A 250 3.01 21.29 -13.45
CA ASP A 250 3.07 20.88 -14.86
C ASP A 250 2.47 21.96 -15.78
N LYS A 251 1.43 22.65 -15.31
CA LYS A 251 0.85 23.83 -15.98
C LYS A 251 1.88 24.96 -16.10
N GLU A 252 2.62 25.27 -15.04
CA GLU A 252 3.69 26.29 -15.05
C GLU A 252 4.83 25.93 -16.01
N LYS A 253 5.13 24.64 -16.17
CA LYS A 253 6.10 24.13 -17.15
C LYS A 253 5.57 24.11 -18.58
N GLY A 254 4.29 24.43 -18.81
CA GLY A 254 3.65 24.36 -20.11
C GLY A 254 3.48 22.93 -20.64
N LEU A 255 3.49 21.92 -19.75
CA LEU A 255 3.25 20.53 -20.12
C LEU A 255 1.75 20.29 -20.35
N PRO A 256 1.37 19.40 -21.29
CA PRO A 256 -0.03 18.99 -21.43
C PRO A 256 -0.51 18.31 -20.15
N ILE A 257 -1.42 18.95 -19.41
CA ILE A 257 -2.05 18.39 -18.21
C ILE A 257 -3.52 18.78 -18.13
N GLN A 258 -4.35 17.82 -17.76
CA GLN A 258 -5.78 18.02 -17.52
C GLN A 258 -6.01 18.40 -16.06
N ILE A 259 -7.13 19.09 -15.79
CA ILE A 259 -7.59 19.31 -14.43
C ILE A 259 -7.86 17.92 -13.80
N PRO A 260 -7.37 17.64 -12.58
CA PRO A 260 -7.57 16.34 -11.96
C PRO A 260 -9.07 16.05 -11.80
N TYR A 261 -9.52 14.90 -12.30
CA TYR A 261 -10.92 14.50 -12.31
C TYR A 261 -11.53 14.47 -10.91
N SER A 262 -12.73 15.03 -10.73
CA SER A 262 -13.52 14.95 -9.50
C SER A 262 -12.74 15.31 -8.22
N TYR A 263 -11.88 16.32 -8.31
CA TYR A 263 -10.96 16.73 -7.24
C TYR A 263 -11.22 18.17 -6.77
N PHE A 264 -11.23 19.12 -7.71
CA PHE A 264 -11.59 20.51 -7.44
C PHE A 264 -13.12 20.70 -7.50
N PRO A 265 -13.73 21.43 -6.54
CA PRO A 265 -15.12 21.86 -6.67
C PRO A 265 -15.35 22.62 -7.99
N ASP A 266 -16.40 22.24 -8.71
CA ASP A 266 -16.80 22.83 -9.99
C ASP A 266 -15.72 22.78 -11.10
N ASP A 267 -14.76 21.85 -10.98
CA ASP A 267 -13.58 21.74 -11.84
C ASP A 267 -12.75 23.03 -11.92
N ASP A 268 -12.82 23.89 -10.89
CA ASP A 268 -12.08 25.15 -10.80
C ASP A 268 -10.82 24.99 -9.93
N PRO A 269 -9.60 25.08 -10.48
CA PRO A 269 -8.35 24.96 -9.74
C PRO A 269 -8.14 26.02 -8.65
N GLU A 270 -8.87 27.14 -8.67
CA GLU A 270 -8.80 28.15 -7.61
C GLU A 270 -9.53 27.71 -6.33
N ASN A 271 -10.42 26.70 -6.45
CA ASN A 271 -11.14 26.16 -5.30
C ASN A 271 -10.28 25.18 -4.50
N LYS A 272 -10.53 25.11 -3.20
CA LYS A 272 -9.87 24.14 -2.32
C LYS A 272 -10.32 22.70 -2.67
N PRO A 273 -9.40 21.74 -2.91
CA PRO A 273 -9.77 20.37 -3.24
C PRO A 273 -10.62 19.68 -2.18
N ILE A 274 -11.54 18.80 -2.62
CA ILE A 274 -12.33 17.94 -1.73
C ILE A 274 -11.44 16.79 -1.23
N PHE A 275 -11.43 16.52 0.08
CA PHE A 275 -10.58 15.47 0.69
C PHE A 275 -11.41 14.30 1.22
N ASN A 276 -12.09 13.61 0.32
CA ASN A 276 -13.06 12.55 0.66
C ASN A 276 -12.46 11.12 0.70
N TRP A 277 -11.17 10.94 0.43
CA TRP A 277 -10.49 9.65 0.56
C TRP A 277 -9.81 9.45 1.93
N SER A 278 -9.74 10.49 2.75
CA SER A 278 -9.02 10.49 4.03
C SER A 278 -9.47 9.39 4.99
N CYS A 279 -10.78 9.17 5.15
CA CYS A 279 -11.33 8.13 6.02
C CYS A 279 -10.95 6.74 5.53
N SER A 280 -11.13 6.46 4.25
CA SER A 280 -10.78 5.18 3.63
C SER A 280 -9.30 4.88 3.74
N ALA A 281 -8.44 5.87 3.48
CA ALA A 281 -6.99 5.74 3.65
C ALA A 281 -6.62 5.35 5.09
N ASN A 282 -7.13 6.08 6.08
CA ASN A 282 -6.86 5.76 7.49
C ASN A 282 -7.33 4.36 7.88
N LEU A 283 -8.53 3.97 7.43
CA LEU A 283 -9.09 2.66 7.74
C LEU A 283 -8.27 1.53 7.09
N LEU A 284 -7.82 1.70 5.84
CA LEU A 284 -6.97 0.72 5.16
C LEU A 284 -5.70 0.41 5.96
N TYR A 285 -4.92 1.45 6.30
CA TYR A 285 -3.64 1.27 6.98
C TYR A 285 -3.83 0.77 8.43
N SER A 286 -4.90 1.19 9.10
CA SER A 286 -5.28 0.65 10.41
C SER A 286 -5.63 -0.84 10.32
N ASN A 287 -6.41 -1.24 9.30
CA ASN A 287 -6.76 -2.63 9.05
C ASN A 287 -5.54 -3.48 8.68
N TRP A 288 -4.63 -2.94 7.88
CA TRP A 288 -3.40 -3.61 7.51
C TRP A 288 -2.54 -3.91 8.75
N LEU A 289 -2.25 -2.89 9.56
CA LEU A 289 -1.46 -3.06 10.79
C LEU A 289 -2.13 -4.02 11.79
N ASN A 290 -3.45 -3.94 11.94
CA ASN A 290 -4.15 -4.74 12.96
C ASN A 290 -4.47 -6.16 12.47
N TYR A 291 -5.24 -6.28 11.39
CA TYR A 291 -5.82 -7.56 10.94
C TYR A 291 -4.91 -8.31 9.97
N CYS A 292 -4.12 -7.60 9.16
CA CYS A 292 -3.22 -8.24 8.19
C CYS A 292 -1.84 -8.54 8.78
N ILE A 293 -1.44 -7.82 9.84
CA ILE A 293 -0.14 -7.97 10.48
C ILE A 293 -0.30 -8.46 11.93
N TYR A 294 -0.72 -7.60 12.85
CA TYR A 294 -0.60 -7.83 14.29
C TYR A 294 -1.28 -9.12 14.78
N GLN A 295 -2.48 -9.43 14.26
CA GLN A 295 -3.23 -10.62 14.68
C GLN A 295 -2.78 -11.92 14.02
N LYS A 296 -1.93 -11.86 12.98
CA LYS A 296 -1.57 -13.01 12.15
C LYS A 296 -0.07 -13.34 12.16
N THR A 297 0.76 -12.35 12.48
CA THR A 297 2.22 -12.52 12.51
C THR A 297 2.63 -13.25 13.80
N PRO A 298 3.56 -14.22 13.74
CA PRO A 298 4.08 -14.83 14.95
C PRO A 298 4.77 -13.80 15.86
N TYR A 299 4.75 -14.09 17.17
CA TYR A 299 5.42 -13.22 18.14
C TYR A 299 6.93 -13.20 17.92
N ASP A 300 7.57 -14.37 17.71
CA ASP A 300 8.96 -14.44 17.24
C ASP A 300 8.99 -14.47 15.71
N LEU A 301 9.60 -13.44 15.09
CA LEU A 301 9.72 -13.35 13.63
C LEU A 301 10.60 -14.46 13.04
N ASN A 302 11.43 -15.14 13.84
CA ASN A 302 12.17 -16.33 13.39
C ASN A 302 11.24 -17.49 13.03
N GLU A 303 10.01 -17.52 13.54
CA GLU A 303 8.98 -18.52 13.23
C GLU A 303 8.18 -18.18 11.96
N LEU A 304 8.50 -17.07 11.28
CA LEU A 304 7.76 -16.64 10.10
C LEU A 304 7.93 -17.63 8.95
N GLU A 305 6.80 -18.17 8.49
CA GLU A 305 6.72 -19.03 7.33
C GLU A 305 6.87 -18.21 6.03
N PRO A 306 7.70 -18.69 5.08
CA PRO A 306 7.79 -18.09 3.76
C PRO A 306 6.43 -17.97 3.09
N LEU A 307 6.24 -16.91 2.30
CA LEU A 307 5.12 -16.80 1.40
C LEU A 307 5.19 -17.99 0.44
N GLY A 308 4.16 -18.85 0.47
CA GLY A 308 4.12 -20.05 -0.36
C GLY A 308 4.36 -19.66 -1.81
N THR A 309 5.34 -20.29 -2.46
CA THR A 309 5.58 -20.08 -3.88
C THR A 309 4.33 -20.54 -4.63
N ALA A 310 3.70 -19.63 -5.37
CA ALA A 310 2.78 -19.99 -6.45
C ALA A 310 3.42 -21.13 -7.25
N GLN A 311 2.79 -22.31 -7.24
CA GLN A 311 3.19 -23.47 -8.05
C GLN A 311 2.33 -23.54 -9.29
#